data_AF-A0A8S9QG73-F1
#
_entry.id   AF-A0A8S9QG73-F1
#
_cell.length_a   1.000
_cell.length_b   1.000
_cell.length_c   1.000
_cell.angle_alpha   90.00
_cell.angle_beta   90.00
_cell.angle_gamma   90.00
#
_symmetry.space_group_name_H-M   'P 1'
#
loop_
_entity.id
_entity.type
_entity.pdbx_description
1 polymer ?
#
loop_
_entity_poly.entity_id
_entity_poly.type
_entity_poly.pdbx_seq_one_letter_code
_entity_poly.pdbx_strand_id
1 'polypeptide(L)'
;MPQLDDLYFKNEYIDAASSRARSDGSMNFLVEKYDSTLKQTMIQLGSSEKLAQARLKAIERVRAEHKKASEKAAEEKEILRVKFEELEGKLKSARAARKELGYKSDKKMREQQDRRVTRSKR
;
A
#
# COMPACT_ATOMS: atom_id res chain seq x y z
N MET A 1 -27.76 -43.63 -2.47
CA MET A 1 -28.36 -42.80 -1.40
C MET A 1 -27.23 -42.20 -0.58
N PRO A 2 -27.33 -40.94 -0.14
CA PRO A 2 -26.35 -40.32 0.78
C PRO A 2 -26.18 -41.17 2.05
N GLN A 3 -25.00 -41.13 2.68
CA GLN A 3 -24.84 -41.79 3.98
C GLN A 3 -25.63 -41.02 5.03
N LEU A 4 -26.17 -41.74 6.02
CA LEU A 4 -26.99 -41.13 7.07
C LEU A 4 -26.25 -40.01 7.82
N ASP A 5 -24.92 -40.16 7.94
CA ASP A 5 -24.03 -39.20 8.58
C ASP A 5 -23.81 -37.91 7.77
N ASP A 6 -24.06 -37.95 6.47
CA ASP A 6 -23.91 -36.78 5.58
C ASP A 6 -25.15 -35.87 5.59
N LEU A 7 -26.24 -36.28 6.26
CA LEU A 7 -27.47 -35.49 6.29
C LEU A 7 -27.35 -34.32 7.26
N TYR A 8 -27.54 -33.12 6.73
CA TYR A 8 -27.61 -31.89 7.52
C TYR A 8 -28.69 -31.91 8.62
N PHE A 9 -29.85 -32.55 8.35
CA PHE A 9 -30.94 -32.78 9.31
C PHE A 9 -31.08 -34.28 9.63
N LYS A 10 -29.97 -34.91 10.02
CA LYS A 10 -29.90 -36.36 10.30
C LYS A 10 -30.92 -36.83 11.33
N ASN A 11 -31.05 -36.13 12.46
CA ASN A 11 -31.92 -36.55 13.55
C ASN A 11 -33.38 -36.48 13.11
N GLU A 12 -33.75 -35.40 12.45
CA GLU A 12 -35.09 -35.19 11.92
C GLU A 12 -35.42 -36.18 10.80
N TYR A 13 -34.43 -36.60 10.02
CA TYR A 13 -34.59 -37.70 9.07
C TYR A 13 -34.86 -39.04 9.76
N ILE A 14 -34.10 -39.38 10.81
CA ILE A 14 -34.31 -40.62 11.58
C ILE A 14 -35.71 -40.61 12.21
N ASP A 15 -36.14 -39.49 12.77
CA ASP A 15 -37.46 -39.33 13.40
C ASP A 15 -38.59 -39.43 12.37
N ALA A 16 -38.44 -38.78 11.22
CA ALA A 16 -39.42 -38.83 10.13
C ALA A 16 -39.50 -40.23 9.52
N ALA A 17 -38.36 -40.91 9.31
CA ALA A 17 -38.30 -42.27 8.82
C ALA A 17 -38.93 -43.27 9.80
N SER A 18 -38.67 -43.10 11.10
CA SER A 18 -39.26 -43.92 12.17
C SER A 18 -40.77 -43.72 12.30
N SER A 19 -41.25 -42.52 12.00
CA SER A 19 -42.67 -42.16 12.06
C SER A 19 -43.45 -42.45 10.78
N ARG A 20 -42.77 -42.88 9.71
CA ARG A 20 -43.34 -43.04 8.35
C ARG A 20 -44.52 -44.03 8.28
N ALA A 21 -44.54 -45.04 9.16
CA ALA A 21 -45.66 -45.98 9.24
C ALA A 21 -46.98 -45.34 9.71
N ARG A 22 -46.95 -44.10 10.23
CA ARG A 22 -48.11 -43.40 10.82
C ARG A 22 -48.66 -42.28 9.94
N SER A 23 -47.84 -41.64 9.10
CA SER A 23 -48.23 -40.49 8.26
C SER A 23 -47.05 -40.03 7.38
N ASP A 24 -47.34 -39.55 6.16
CA ASP A 24 -46.35 -38.89 5.29
C ASP A 24 -45.98 -37.46 5.76
N GLY A 25 -46.73 -36.90 6.71
CA GLY A 25 -46.55 -35.52 7.19
C GLY A 25 -45.15 -35.24 7.75
N SER A 26 -44.54 -36.21 8.44
CA SER A 26 -43.18 -36.05 9.00
C SER A 26 -42.12 -35.95 7.90
N MET A 27 -42.29 -36.66 6.78
CA MET A 27 -41.37 -36.54 5.64
C MET A 27 -41.57 -35.23 4.89
N ASN A 28 -42.82 -34.77 4.74
CA ASN A 28 -43.11 -33.47 4.12
C ASN A 28 -42.49 -32.30 4.92
N PHE A 29 -42.60 -32.33 6.25
CA PHE A 29 -41.95 -31.33 7.11
C PHE A 29 -40.43 -31.27 6.90
N LEU A 30 -39.78 -32.44 6.79
CA LEU A 30 -38.34 -32.51 6.56
C LEU A 30 -37.96 -31.93 5.18
N VAL A 31 -38.73 -32.22 4.14
CA VAL A 31 -38.53 -31.67 2.79
C VAL A 31 -38.66 -30.14 2.82
N GLU A 32 -39.70 -29.60 3.45
CA GLU A 32 -39.90 -28.16 3.60
C GLU A 32 -38.76 -27.50 4.39
N LYS A 33 -38.24 -28.17 5.42
CA LYS A 33 -37.10 -27.68 6.21
C LYS A 33 -35.83 -27.57 5.37
N TYR A 34 -35.53 -28.60 4.56
CA TYR A 34 -34.42 -28.57 3.62
C TYR A 34 -34.58 -27.46 2.58
N ASP A 35 -35.76 -27.35 1.95
CA ASP A 35 -36.04 -26.34 0.94
C ASP A 35 -35.92 -24.91 1.51
N SER A 36 -36.46 -24.67 2.71
CA SER A 36 -36.36 -23.37 3.38
C SER A 36 -34.91 -23.01 3.73
N THR A 37 -34.16 -23.99 4.24
CA THR A 37 -32.74 -23.81 4.58
C THR A 37 -31.91 -23.54 3.33
N LEU A 38 -32.15 -24.28 2.25
CA LEU A 38 -31.49 -24.08 0.97
C LEU A 38 -31.78 -22.69 0.40
N LYS A 39 -33.04 -22.26 0.40
CA LYS A 39 -33.42 -20.91 -0.04
C LYS A 39 -32.71 -19.82 0.78
N GLN A 40 -32.66 -19.98 2.09
CA GLN A 40 -31.99 -19.03 2.98
C GLN A 40 -30.48 -18.96 2.71
N THR A 41 -29.80 -20.12 2.58
CA THR A 41 -28.36 -20.15 2.33
C THR A 41 -28.01 -19.61 0.94
N MET A 42 -28.84 -19.86 -0.08
CA MET A 42 -28.66 -19.26 -1.40
C MET A 42 -28.72 -17.73 -1.37
N ILE A 43 -29.64 -17.15 -0.59
CA ILE A 43 -29.75 -15.70 -0.41
C ILE A 43 -28.51 -15.14 0.32
N GLN A 44 -28.08 -15.82 1.39
CA GLN A 44 -26.89 -15.43 2.14
C GLN A 44 -25.63 -15.52 1.28
N LEU A 45 -25.47 -16.59 0.50
CA LEU A 45 -24.37 -16.76 -0.43
C LEU A 45 -24.34 -15.63 -1.47
N GLY A 46 -25.48 -15.34 -2.12
CA GLY A 46 -25.56 -14.28 -3.11
C GLY A 46 -25.27 -12.88 -2.55
N SER A 47 -25.63 -12.61 -1.29
CA SER A 47 -25.28 -11.35 -0.63
C SER A 47 -23.78 -11.27 -0.26
N SER A 48 -23.21 -12.38 0.23
CA SER A 48 -21.78 -12.50 0.54
C SER A 48 -20.91 -12.35 -0.72
N GLU A 49 -21.30 -12.97 -1.84
CA GLU A 49 -20.59 -12.87 -3.12
C GLU A 49 -20.55 -11.44 -3.64
N LYS A 50 -21.68 -10.73 -3.61
CA LYS A 50 -21.76 -9.32 -4.01
C LYS A 50 -20.86 -8.44 -3.12
N LEU A 51 -20.86 -8.69 -1.82
CA LEU A 51 -20.00 -7.98 -0.87
C LEU A 51 -18.51 -8.27 -1.14
N ALA A 52 -18.15 -9.53 -1.38
CA ALA A 52 -16.79 -9.94 -1.70
C ALA A 52 -16.29 -9.26 -2.99
N GLN A 53 -17.12 -9.24 -4.05
CA GLN A 53 -16.79 -8.54 -5.29
C GLN A 53 -16.60 -7.02 -5.09
N ALA A 54 -17.45 -6.39 -4.28
CA ALA A 54 -17.31 -4.97 -3.96
C ALA A 54 -16.00 -4.68 -3.21
N ARG A 55 -15.65 -5.52 -2.23
CA ARG A 55 -14.38 -5.42 -1.48
C ARG A 55 -13.16 -5.62 -2.38
N LEU A 56 -13.19 -6.60 -3.27
CA LEU A 56 -12.11 -6.83 -4.23
C LEU A 56 -11.87 -5.61 -5.12
N LYS A 57 -12.94 -5.05 -5.71
CA LYS A 57 -12.85 -3.82 -6.53
C LYS A 57 -12.29 -2.64 -5.74
N ALA A 58 -12.65 -2.49 -4.47
CA ALA A 58 -12.10 -1.44 -3.62
C ALA A 58 -10.59 -1.64 -3.36
N ILE A 59 -10.16 -2.87 -3.09
CA ILE A 59 -8.73 -3.20 -2.89
C ILE A 59 -7.93 -2.93 -4.17
N GLU A 60 -8.45 -3.29 -5.33
CA GLU A 60 -7.79 -3.02 -6.62
C GLU A 60 -7.58 -1.53 -6.87
N ARG A 61 -8.57 -0.68 -6.56
CA ARG A 61 -8.45 0.78 -6.66
C ARG A 61 -7.36 1.31 -5.73
N VAL A 62 -7.37 0.92 -4.46
CA VAL A 62 -6.37 1.35 -3.48
C VAL A 62 -4.97 0.91 -3.91
N ARG A 63 -4.82 -0.31 -4.44
CA ARG A 63 -3.53 -0.80 -4.96
C ARG A 63 -3.05 0.03 -6.15
N ALA A 64 -3.94 0.38 -7.08
CA ALA A 64 -3.59 1.21 -8.24
C ALA A 64 -3.18 2.64 -7.82
N GLU A 65 -3.92 3.24 -6.88
CA GLU A 65 -3.60 4.55 -6.33
C GLU A 65 -2.26 4.55 -5.59
N HIS A 66 -2.02 3.55 -4.74
CA HIS A 66 -0.76 3.38 -4.02
C HIS A 66 0.42 3.21 -4.98
N LYS A 67 0.27 2.38 -6.03
CA LYS A 67 1.29 2.21 -7.06
C LYS A 67 1.64 3.55 -7.71
N LYS A 68 0.64 4.28 -8.18
CA LYS A 68 0.82 5.60 -8.80
C LYS A 68 1.47 6.62 -7.86
N ALA A 69 1.08 6.64 -6.59
CA ALA A 69 1.68 7.51 -5.59
C ALA A 69 3.16 7.15 -5.32
N SER A 70 3.48 5.86 -5.26
CA SER A 70 4.85 5.39 -5.06
C SER A 70 5.77 5.71 -6.23
N GLU A 71 5.29 5.58 -7.47
CA GLU A 71 6.04 5.93 -8.68
C GLU A 71 6.35 7.43 -8.71
N LYS A 72 5.35 8.28 -8.46
CA LYS A 72 5.56 9.73 -8.35
C LYS A 72 6.54 10.11 -7.24
N ALA A 73 6.42 9.50 -6.06
CA ALA A 73 7.33 9.77 -4.96
C ALA A 73 8.78 9.36 -5.30
N ALA A 74 8.96 8.27 -6.05
CA ALA A 74 10.28 7.84 -6.53
C ALA A 74 10.87 8.83 -7.55
N GLU A 75 10.05 9.32 -8.49
CA GLU A 75 10.46 10.34 -9.46
C GLU A 75 10.85 11.66 -8.78
N GLU A 76 10.03 12.16 -7.86
CA GLU A 76 10.31 13.40 -7.11
C GLU A 76 11.58 13.28 -6.26
N LYS A 77 11.78 12.12 -5.62
CA LYS A 77 13.00 11.83 -4.85
C LYS A 77 14.24 11.88 -5.74
N GLU A 78 14.17 11.34 -6.95
CA GLU A 78 15.28 11.36 -7.90
C GLU A 78 15.60 12.78 -8.38
N ILE A 79 14.57 13.57 -8.73
CA ILE A 79 14.73 14.97 -9.10
C ILE A 79 15.40 15.77 -7.98
N LEU A 80 14.98 15.55 -6.73
CA LEU A 80 15.57 16.21 -5.56
C LEU A 80 17.02 15.79 -5.35
N ARG A 81 17.36 14.51 -5.55
CA ARG A 81 18.73 14.01 -5.47
C ARG A 81 19.65 14.74 -6.44
N VAL A 82 19.27 14.80 -7.72
CA VAL A 82 20.06 15.48 -8.77
C VAL A 82 20.24 16.96 -8.45
N LYS A 83 19.18 17.66 -8.03
CA LYS A 83 19.27 19.07 -7.62
C LYS A 83 20.21 19.27 -6.43
N PHE A 84 20.18 18.36 -5.47
CA PHE A 84 21.05 18.43 -4.30
C PHE A 84 22.52 18.25 -4.68
N GLU A 85 22.83 17.28 -5.55
CA GLU A 85 24.19 17.07 -6.09
C GLU A 85 24.71 18.31 -6.85
N GLU A 86 23.85 18.94 -7.67
CA GLU A 86 24.19 20.17 -8.39
C GLU A 86 24.51 21.32 -7.43
N LEU A 87 23.68 21.51 -6.39
CA LEU A 87 23.87 22.55 -5.37
C LEU A 87 25.13 22.30 -4.54
N GLU A 88 25.43 21.05 -4.19
CA GLU A 88 26.70 20.70 -3.55
C GLU A 88 27.90 21.06 -4.42
N GLY A 89 27.83 20.77 -5.72
CA GLY A 89 28.87 21.14 -6.68
C GLY A 89 29.12 22.65 -6.72
N LYS A 90 28.04 23.44 -6.81
CA LYS A 90 28.10 24.92 -6.77
C LYS A 90 28.65 25.44 -5.44
N LEU A 91 28.29 24.81 -4.33
CA LEU A 91 28.81 25.20 -3.01
C LEU A 91 30.32 24.94 -2.90
N LYS A 92 30.79 23.79 -3.40
CA LYS A 92 32.22 23.43 -3.42
C LYS A 92 33.01 24.42 -4.29
N SER A 93 32.52 24.76 -5.49
CA SER A 93 33.18 25.73 -6.36
C SER A 93 33.19 27.15 -5.77
N ALA A 94 32.09 27.62 -5.19
CA ALA A 94 32.03 28.91 -4.51
C ALA A 94 33.00 29.00 -3.32
N ARG A 95 33.12 27.92 -2.53
CA ARG A 95 34.10 27.84 -1.43
C ARG A 95 35.54 27.90 -1.94
N ALA A 96 35.85 27.21 -3.04
CA ALA A 96 37.18 27.26 -3.66
C ALA A 96 37.51 28.67 -4.17
N ALA A 97 36.59 29.30 -4.91
CA ALA A 97 36.76 30.67 -5.41
C ALA A 97 36.98 31.68 -4.25
N ARG A 98 36.24 31.53 -3.15
CA ARG A 98 36.40 32.39 -1.97
C ARG A 98 37.77 32.21 -1.30
N LYS A 99 38.29 30.97 -1.20
CA LYS A 99 39.66 30.72 -0.70
C LYS A 99 40.72 31.37 -1.59
N GLU A 100 40.62 31.20 -2.91
CA GLU A 100 41.54 31.82 -3.87
C GLU A 100 41.56 33.35 -3.79
N LEU A 101 40.38 33.97 -3.66
CA LEU A 101 40.28 35.41 -3.45
C LEU A 101 40.93 35.86 -2.13
N GLY A 102 40.79 35.07 -1.06
CA GLY A 102 41.49 35.28 0.21
C GLY A 102 43.00 35.28 0.03
N TYR A 103 43.55 34.23 -0.58
CA TYR A 103 44.99 34.13 -0.83
C TYR A 103 45.54 35.28 -1.69
N LYS A 104 44.81 35.67 -2.75
CA LYS A 104 45.18 36.81 -3.60
C LYS A 104 45.14 38.14 -2.84
N SER A 105 44.16 38.32 -1.96
CA SER A 105 44.05 39.53 -1.14
C SER A 105 45.20 39.63 -0.13
N ASP A 106 45.51 38.54 0.57
CA ASP A 106 46.63 38.47 1.52
C ASP A 106 47.97 38.76 0.83
N LYS A 107 48.19 38.17 -0.35
CA LYS A 107 49.40 38.43 -1.15
C LYS A 107 49.53 39.90 -1.53
N LYS A 108 48.45 40.52 -2.04
CA LYS A 108 48.44 41.95 -2.40
C LYS A 108 48.74 42.84 -1.20
N MET A 109 48.20 42.53 -0.03
CA MET A 109 48.47 43.30 1.19
C MET A 109 49.95 43.27 1.57
N ARG A 110 50.59 42.08 1.53
CA ARG A 110 52.04 41.94 1.80
C ARG A 110 52.88 42.74 0.80
N GLU A 111 52.62 42.59 -0.50
CA GLU A 111 53.35 43.34 -1.54
C GLU A 111 53.18 44.86 -1.38
N GLN A 112 52.00 45.33 -0.99
CA GLN A 112 51.75 46.75 -0.77
C GLN A 112 52.48 47.27 0.49
N GLN A 113 52.60 46.43 1.53
CA GLN A 113 53.36 46.73 2.74
C GLN A 113 54.87 46.84 2.44
N ASP A 114 55.42 45.90 1.68
CA ASP A 114 56.82 45.91 1.23
C ASP A 114 57.13 47.15 0.37
N ARG A 115 56.21 47.54 -0.52
CA ARG A 115 56.32 48.76 -1.33
C ARG A 115 56.28 50.05 -0.49
N ARG A 116 55.51 50.07 0.60
CA ARG A 116 55.51 51.22 1.53
C ARG A 116 56.83 51.31 2.31
N VAL A 117 57.34 50.19 2.80
CA VAL A 117 58.62 50.14 3.54
C VAL A 117 59.78 50.58 2.65
N THR A 118 59.82 50.12 1.40
CA THR A 118 60.88 50.50 0.44
C THR A 118 60.83 51.97 0.03
N ARG A 119 59.63 52.57 -0.10
CA ARG A 119 59.49 54.03 -0.34
C ARG A 119 59.90 54.89 0.86
N SER A 120 59.71 54.42 2.09
CA SER A 120 60.07 55.16 3.30
C SER A 120 61.58 55.19 3.61
N LYS A 121 62.40 54.40 2.89
CA LYS A 121 63.85 54.29 3.08
C LYS A 121 64.68 55.02 2.01
N ARG A 122 64.03 55.66 1.03
CA ARG A 122 64.67 56.55 0.04
C ARG A 122 64.44 57.99 0.44
#